data_AF-C8X8N0-F1
#
_entry.id   AF-C8X8N0-F1
#
_cell.length_a   1.000
_cell.length_b   1.000
_cell.length_c   1.000
_cell.angle_alpha   90.00
_cell.angle_beta   90.00
_cell.angle_gamma   90.00
#
_symmetry.space_group_name_H-M   'P 1'
#
loop_
_entity.id
_entity.type
_entity.pdbx_description
1 polymer ?
#
loop_
_entity_poly.entity_id
_entity_poly.type
_entity_poly.pdbx_seq_one_letter_code
_entity_poly.pdbx_strand_id
1 'polypeptide(L)'
;MSQHQARVPAGVTTGGQFARDRRSTSTVTLAPDTAAGQPDEADGEVRRVVDQARSAARFASRRTGQDSDDIAGDAILAMVESNNRGRPWTAMSRGEINTIVPRIAYRKMSGLNSGEDFEGFRRFRAEVARIEQSENRVVGDAEADRIADRVRMSMPPKRRPKIGYHRPSRDRTDVRIDAQPTDGLLGVDVDYLSAADDSEDIEQSAFAYRLAEIEQIRHQEGRWAAMTVLRPAPLPQPNLLSEQQATELRRQVTRMGGARAVAMAWREGRASPQAAAAYFAAFGEIDDTGRDQVAETFMLAGTSENTDRVFSEVVSNATRRRPAGGR
;
A
#
# COMPACT_ATOMS: atom_id res chain seq x y z
N MET A 1 -68.54 46.29 -6.76
CA MET A 1 -67.99 45.94 -8.08
C MET A 1 -66.83 44.97 -7.86
N SER A 2 -67.11 43.67 -7.90
CA SER A 2 -66.10 42.63 -7.69
C SER A 2 -65.47 42.24 -9.03
N GLN A 3 -64.15 42.44 -9.16
CA GLN A 3 -63.41 41.99 -10.32
C GLN A 3 -63.23 40.47 -10.27
N HIS A 4 -63.83 39.76 -11.23
CA HIS A 4 -63.59 38.34 -11.43
C HIS A 4 -62.19 38.14 -12.04
N GLN A 5 -61.30 37.49 -11.28
CA GLN A 5 -60.01 37.04 -11.79
C GLN A 5 -60.19 35.84 -12.72
N ALA A 6 -59.66 35.95 -13.94
CA ALA A 6 -59.67 34.87 -14.94
C ALA A 6 -58.80 33.69 -14.46
N ARG A 7 -59.33 32.46 -14.58
CA ARG A 7 -58.60 31.23 -14.25
C ARG A 7 -57.57 30.92 -15.33
N VAL A 8 -56.34 30.68 -14.91
CA VAL A 8 -55.22 30.29 -15.79
C VAL A 8 -55.34 28.80 -16.15
N PRO A 9 -55.13 28.40 -17.41
CA PRO A 9 -55.19 27.00 -17.84
C PRO A 9 -54.06 26.15 -17.26
N ALA A 10 -54.33 24.85 -17.09
CA ALA A 10 -53.40 23.88 -16.53
C ALA A 10 -52.17 23.69 -17.43
N GLY A 11 -50.97 23.72 -16.84
CA GLY A 11 -49.69 23.51 -17.53
C GLY A 11 -48.78 24.73 -17.62
N VAL A 12 -49.27 25.92 -17.23
CA VAL A 12 -48.43 27.12 -17.11
C VAL A 12 -47.89 27.21 -15.69
N THR A 13 -46.57 27.15 -15.50
CA THR A 13 -45.91 27.36 -14.21
C THR A 13 -46.07 28.81 -13.77
N THR A 14 -47.20 29.13 -13.14
CA THR A 14 -47.41 30.41 -12.47
C THR A 14 -46.61 30.40 -11.17
N GLY A 15 -45.37 30.90 -11.23
CA GLY A 15 -44.61 31.21 -10.03
C GLY A 15 -45.43 32.15 -9.15
N GLY A 16 -45.66 31.75 -7.89
CA GLY A 16 -46.43 32.52 -6.91
C GLY A 16 -45.89 33.95 -6.74
N GLN A 17 -46.65 34.82 -6.08
CA GLN A 17 -46.35 36.26 -5.97
C GLN A 17 -44.92 36.60 -5.50
N PHE A 18 -44.23 35.69 -4.82
CA PHE A 18 -42.80 35.79 -4.46
C PHE A 18 -41.81 35.73 -5.64
N ALA A 19 -42.24 35.31 -6.83
CA ALA A 19 -41.41 35.30 -8.04
C ALA A 19 -41.41 36.66 -8.78
N ARG A 20 -42.35 37.56 -8.48
CA ARG A 20 -42.45 38.86 -9.16
C ARG A 20 -41.53 39.92 -8.55
N ASP A 21 -41.30 39.90 -7.23
CA ASP A 21 -40.47 40.92 -6.57
C ASP A 21 -38.95 40.75 -6.77
N ARG A 22 -38.49 39.62 -7.34
CA ARG A 22 -37.05 39.43 -7.62
C ARG A 22 -36.57 40.05 -8.94
N ARG A 23 -37.45 40.62 -9.77
CA ARG A 23 -37.06 41.13 -11.11
C ARG A 23 -36.89 42.64 -11.20
N SER A 24 -37.26 43.44 -10.19
CA SER A 24 -37.19 44.91 -10.27
C SER A 24 -35.98 45.54 -9.59
N THR A 25 -35.19 44.80 -8.81
CA THR A 25 -34.00 45.33 -8.11
C THR A 25 -32.87 44.31 -8.01
N SER A 26 -32.42 43.80 -9.16
CA SER A 26 -31.08 43.22 -9.25
C SER A 26 -30.34 43.88 -10.40
N THR A 27 -29.57 44.92 -10.09
CA THR A 27 -28.49 45.46 -10.93
C THR A 27 -27.24 44.57 -10.82
N VAL A 28 -27.43 43.26 -10.70
CA VAL A 28 -26.35 42.29 -10.92
C VAL A 28 -26.55 41.74 -12.32
N THR A 29 -26.06 42.50 -13.29
CA THR A 29 -25.81 41.98 -14.63
C THR A 29 -24.70 40.94 -14.48
N LEU A 30 -25.07 39.66 -14.44
CA LEU A 30 -24.10 38.59 -14.70
C LEU A 30 -23.67 38.78 -16.15
N ALA A 31 -22.54 39.46 -16.35
CA ALA A 31 -21.93 39.60 -17.64
C ALA A 31 -21.71 38.19 -18.20
N PRO A 32 -22.29 37.83 -19.37
CA PRO A 32 -22.11 36.51 -19.95
C PRO A 32 -20.76 36.35 -20.66
N ASP A 33 -19.77 37.19 -20.34
CA ASP A 33 -18.45 37.19 -20.94
C ASP A 33 -17.45 37.81 -19.96
N THR A 34 -16.95 37.00 -19.03
CA THR A 34 -15.58 37.11 -18.51
C THR A 34 -15.25 35.88 -17.69
N ALA A 35 -14.21 35.17 -18.13
CA ALA A 35 -13.67 33.94 -17.56
C ALA A 35 -14.48 32.67 -17.83
N ALA A 36 -14.45 32.20 -19.09
CA ALA A 36 -13.87 30.88 -19.31
C ALA A 36 -12.43 30.90 -18.77
N GLY A 37 -12.30 30.95 -17.44
CA GLY A 37 -11.01 30.86 -16.76
C GLY A 37 -10.42 29.53 -17.15
N GLN A 38 -9.14 29.53 -17.52
CA GLN A 38 -8.36 28.31 -17.45
C GLN A 38 -8.75 27.61 -16.14
N PRO A 39 -9.13 26.32 -16.15
CA PRO A 39 -9.41 25.62 -14.91
C PRO A 39 -8.24 25.93 -13.98
N ASP A 40 -8.52 26.51 -12.82
CA ASP A 40 -7.50 26.91 -11.84
C ASP A 40 -6.50 25.75 -11.77
N GLU A 41 -5.23 25.98 -12.09
CA GLU A 41 -4.26 24.88 -12.22
C GLU A 41 -4.23 24.02 -10.94
N ALA A 42 -4.54 24.65 -9.80
CA ALA A 42 -4.76 24.02 -8.51
C ALA A 42 -5.91 22.98 -8.49
N ASP A 43 -7.05 23.27 -9.12
CA ASP A 43 -8.18 22.34 -9.23
C ASP A 43 -7.84 21.15 -10.12
N GLY A 44 -7.03 21.37 -11.17
CA GLY A 44 -6.50 20.33 -12.03
C GLY A 44 -5.58 19.36 -11.28
N GLU A 45 -4.69 19.87 -10.43
CA GLU A 45 -3.79 19.07 -9.61
C GLU A 45 -4.50 18.26 -8.53
N VAL A 46 -5.44 18.89 -7.81
CA VAL A 46 -6.26 18.21 -6.80
C VAL A 46 -7.03 17.05 -7.45
N ARG A 47 -7.70 17.31 -8.57
CA ARG A 47 -8.46 16.28 -9.29
C ARG A 47 -7.56 15.14 -9.76
N ARG A 48 -6.38 15.45 -10.28
CA ARG A 48 -5.38 14.45 -10.69
C ARG A 48 -4.99 13.53 -9.53
N VAL A 49 -4.72 14.07 -8.34
CA VAL A 49 -4.30 13.26 -7.17
C VAL A 49 -5.47 12.42 -6.65
N VAL A 50 -6.68 12.97 -6.58
CA VAL A 50 -7.89 12.24 -6.16
C VAL A 50 -8.20 11.09 -7.12
N ASP A 51 -8.14 11.33 -8.43
CA ASP A 51 -8.40 10.29 -9.44
C ASP A 51 -7.32 9.19 -9.41
N GLN A 52 -6.06 9.56 -9.16
CA GLN A 52 -4.98 8.58 -8.96
C GLN A 52 -5.18 7.75 -7.69
N ALA A 53 -5.59 8.38 -6.58
CA ALA A 53 -5.87 7.68 -5.33
C ALA A 53 -7.03 6.69 -5.49
N ARG A 54 -8.12 7.10 -6.15
CA ARG A 54 -9.27 6.23 -6.49
C ARG A 54 -8.87 5.08 -7.40
N SER A 55 -8.04 5.34 -8.42
CA SER A 55 -7.55 4.29 -9.32
C SER A 55 -6.71 3.25 -8.57
N ALA A 56 -5.78 3.69 -7.72
CA ALA A 56 -4.99 2.81 -6.87
C ALA A 56 -5.88 2.06 -5.84
N ALA A 57 -6.91 2.71 -5.32
CA ALA A 57 -7.81 2.14 -4.32
C ALA A 57 -8.67 1.04 -4.92
N ARG A 58 -9.15 1.18 -6.16
CA ARG A 58 -9.83 0.09 -6.89
C ARG A 58 -8.92 -1.13 -7.08
N PHE A 59 -7.64 -0.89 -7.37
CA PHE A 59 -6.69 -1.98 -7.51
C PHE A 59 -6.42 -2.69 -6.17
N ALA A 60 -6.28 -1.93 -5.09
CA ALA A 60 -6.08 -2.47 -3.76
C ALA A 60 -7.35 -3.18 -3.23
N SER A 61 -8.52 -2.60 -3.45
CA SER A 61 -9.84 -3.16 -3.10
C SER A 61 -10.06 -4.55 -3.71
N ARG A 62 -9.72 -4.75 -4.99
CA ARG A 62 -9.78 -6.08 -5.63
C ARG A 62 -8.91 -7.14 -4.95
N ARG A 63 -7.86 -6.72 -4.25
CA ARG A 63 -6.94 -7.63 -3.54
C ARG A 63 -7.34 -7.85 -2.09
N THR A 64 -7.93 -6.86 -1.44
CA THR A 64 -8.25 -6.90 0.00
C THR A 64 -9.72 -7.15 0.31
N GLY A 65 -10.60 -7.09 -0.71
CA GLY A 65 -12.05 -7.17 -0.54
C GLY A 65 -12.69 -5.96 0.17
N GLN A 66 -11.91 -4.91 0.45
CA GLN A 66 -12.38 -3.69 1.13
C GLN A 66 -13.03 -2.72 0.13
N ASP A 67 -13.92 -1.84 0.60
CA ASP A 67 -14.54 -0.81 -0.24
C ASP A 67 -13.48 0.15 -0.80
N SER A 68 -13.48 0.33 -2.13
CA SER A 68 -12.51 1.19 -2.81
C SER A 68 -12.67 2.67 -2.48
N ASP A 69 -13.90 3.13 -2.19
CA ASP A 69 -14.16 4.52 -1.86
C ASP A 69 -13.68 4.83 -0.43
N ASP A 70 -13.82 3.89 0.50
CA ASP A 70 -13.27 4.00 1.85
C ASP A 70 -11.73 4.03 1.84
N ILE A 71 -11.10 3.15 1.06
CA ILE A 71 -9.64 3.15 0.89
C ILE A 71 -9.18 4.49 0.29
N ALA A 72 -9.89 4.98 -0.74
CA ALA A 72 -9.55 6.24 -1.39
C ALA A 72 -9.70 7.43 -0.43
N GLY A 73 -10.78 7.48 0.34
CA GLY A 73 -11.05 8.53 1.33
C GLY A 73 -9.95 8.61 2.40
N ASP A 74 -9.61 7.47 3.01
CA ASP A 74 -8.55 7.40 4.03
C ASP A 74 -7.18 7.72 3.44
N ALA A 75 -6.91 7.32 2.19
CA ALA A 75 -5.69 7.70 1.50
C ALA A 75 -5.59 9.20 1.26
N ILE A 76 -6.69 9.84 0.85
CA ILE A 76 -6.73 11.29 0.67
C ILE A 76 -6.51 11.99 2.01
N LEU A 77 -7.14 11.53 3.08
CA LEU A 77 -6.90 12.04 4.44
C LEU A 77 -5.42 11.93 4.83
N ALA A 78 -4.81 10.74 4.67
CA ALA A 78 -3.40 10.53 5.00
C ALA A 78 -2.45 11.40 4.15
N MET A 79 -2.79 11.64 2.88
CA MET A 79 -2.06 12.54 2.01
C MET A 79 -2.17 13.99 2.50
N VAL A 80 -3.37 14.45 2.84
CA VAL A 80 -3.60 15.79 3.41
C VAL A 80 -2.87 15.96 4.75
N GLU A 81 -2.89 14.95 5.63
CA GLU A 81 -2.16 14.99 6.91
C GLU A 81 -0.64 15.10 6.72
N SER A 82 -0.11 14.47 5.66
CA SER A 82 1.32 14.60 5.32
C SER A 82 1.68 16.02 4.85
N ASN A 83 0.70 16.79 4.37
CA ASN A 83 0.89 18.20 4.01
C ASN A 83 1.33 19.05 5.20
N ASN A 84 0.85 18.70 6.40
CA ASN A 84 1.27 19.35 7.65
C ASN A 84 2.76 19.15 7.97
N ARG A 85 3.49 18.33 7.19
CA ARG A 85 4.94 18.11 7.31
C ARG A 85 5.76 18.88 6.25
N GLY A 86 5.15 19.85 5.57
CA GLY A 86 5.86 20.83 4.73
C GLY A 86 5.92 20.52 3.23
N ARG A 87 5.15 19.54 2.73
CA ARG A 87 5.04 19.29 1.28
C ARG A 87 3.57 19.22 0.84
N PRO A 88 3.14 20.03 -0.15
CA PRO A 88 1.78 19.99 -0.68
C PRO A 88 1.42 18.59 -1.17
N TRP A 89 0.31 18.05 -0.68
CA TRP A 89 -0.18 16.72 -1.06
C TRP A 89 -0.59 16.66 -2.55
N THR A 90 -0.94 17.80 -3.15
CA THR A 90 -1.21 17.95 -4.60
C THR A 90 0.04 17.69 -5.45
N ALA A 91 1.23 17.94 -4.89
CA ALA A 91 2.53 17.68 -5.52
C ALA A 91 3.02 16.23 -5.29
N MET A 92 2.18 15.34 -4.77
CA MET A 92 2.53 13.92 -4.68
C MET A 92 2.65 13.29 -6.06
N SER A 93 3.69 12.49 -6.21
CA SER A 93 3.90 11.67 -7.39
C SER A 93 3.00 10.43 -7.35
N ARG A 94 2.70 9.87 -8.53
CA ARG A 94 1.93 8.62 -8.64
C ARG A 94 2.55 7.47 -7.83
N GLY A 95 3.88 7.41 -7.75
CA GLY A 95 4.60 6.39 -6.98
C GLY A 95 4.33 6.48 -5.48
N GLU A 96 4.21 7.70 -4.94
CA GLU A 96 3.92 7.93 -3.53
C GLU A 96 2.48 7.55 -3.19
N ILE A 97 1.53 7.95 -4.04
CA ILE A 97 0.12 7.56 -3.93
C ILE A 97 -0.02 6.02 -3.96
N ASN A 98 0.68 5.37 -4.89
CA ASN A 98 0.73 3.91 -4.99
C ASN A 98 1.42 3.22 -3.80
N THR A 99 2.11 3.96 -2.93
CA THR A 99 2.69 3.44 -1.69
C THR A 99 1.73 3.63 -0.51
N ILE A 100 1.03 4.77 -0.46
CA ILE A 100 0.09 5.11 0.61
C ILE A 100 -1.17 4.25 0.53
N VAL A 101 -1.74 4.11 -0.67
CA VAL A 101 -3.05 3.46 -0.87
C VAL A 101 -3.04 1.97 -0.48
N PRO A 102 -2.10 1.12 -0.94
CA PRO A 102 -2.05 -0.27 -0.50
C PRO A 102 -1.86 -0.40 1.01
N ARG A 103 -1.03 0.45 1.62
CA ARG A 103 -0.80 0.42 3.07
C ARG A 103 -2.10 0.65 3.86
N ILE A 104 -2.95 1.54 3.39
CA ILE A 104 -4.26 1.82 4.00
C ILE A 104 -5.23 0.67 3.75
N ALA A 105 -5.27 0.13 2.53
CA ALA A 105 -6.08 -1.04 2.22
C ALA A 105 -5.72 -2.25 3.10
N TYR A 106 -4.43 -2.52 3.30
CA TYR A 106 -3.97 -3.59 4.18
C TYR A 106 -4.26 -3.32 5.66
N ARG A 107 -4.16 -2.07 6.11
CA ARG A 107 -4.54 -1.68 7.47
C ARG A 107 -6.02 -1.91 7.74
N LYS A 108 -6.89 -1.58 6.78
CA LYS A 108 -8.33 -1.88 6.87
C LYS A 108 -8.59 -3.38 6.87
N MET A 109 -7.92 -4.11 5.98
CA MET A 109 -8.02 -5.57 5.88
C MET A 109 -7.62 -6.26 7.20
N SER A 110 -6.59 -5.76 7.89
CA SER A 110 -6.18 -6.32 9.18
C SER A 110 -7.14 -5.98 10.33
N GLY A 111 -8.15 -5.13 10.12
CA GLY A 111 -9.06 -4.65 11.17
C GLY A 111 -8.43 -3.71 12.20
N LEU A 112 -7.17 -3.32 11.98
CA LEU A 112 -6.41 -2.45 12.87
C LEU A 112 -6.59 -1.01 12.41
N ASN A 113 -7.83 -0.53 12.52
CA ASN A 113 -8.25 0.76 11.98
C ASN A 113 -7.65 1.96 12.72
N SER A 114 -7.05 1.75 13.89
CA SER A 114 -6.43 2.81 14.71
C SER A 114 -4.94 2.54 14.90
N GLY A 115 -4.14 3.61 14.94
CA GLY A 115 -2.70 3.52 15.20
C GLY A 115 -2.40 2.91 16.58
N GLU A 116 -3.30 3.13 17.54
CA GLU A 116 -3.29 2.51 18.86
C GLU A 116 -3.46 0.99 18.77
N ASP A 117 -4.43 0.50 17.99
CA ASP A 117 -4.67 -0.94 17.79
C ASP A 117 -3.43 -1.62 17.19
N PHE A 118 -2.78 -0.98 16.22
CA PHE A 118 -1.53 -1.49 15.63
C PHE A 118 -0.35 -1.51 16.62
N GLU A 119 -0.17 -0.42 17.39
CA GLU A 119 0.88 -0.36 18.40
C GLU A 119 0.67 -1.43 19.49
N GLY A 120 -0.58 -1.60 19.92
CA GLY A 120 -0.98 -2.67 20.84
C GLY A 120 -0.67 -4.04 20.26
N PHE A 121 -1.08 -4.31 19.02
CA PHE A 121 -0.87 -5.60 18.36
C PHE A 121 0.60 -5.97 18.26
N ARG A 122 1.45 -5.00 17.91
CA ARG A 122 2.90 -5.20 17.86
C ARG A 122 3.48 -5.57 19.23
N ARG A 123 3.05 -4.89 20.31
CA ARG A 123 3.49 -5.21 21.67
C ARG A 123 2.99 -6.59 22.13
N PHE A 124 1.75 -6.93 21.81
CA PHE A 124 1.17 -8.24 22.05
C PHE A 124 2.00 -9.36 21.39
N ARG A 125 2.32 -9.24 20.09
CA ARG A 125 3.14 -10.23 19.38
C ARG A 125 4.55 -10.37 19.97
N ALA A 126 5.19 -9.27 20.34
CA ALA A 126 6.50 -9.29 20.97
C ALA A 126 6.48 -10.05 22.31
N GLU A 127 5.41 -9.86 23.09
CA GLU A 127 5.25 -10.53 24.39
C GLU A 127 4.92 -12.02 24.23
N VAL A 128 4.08 -12.38 23.26
CA VAL A 128 3.83 -13.78 22.89
C VAL A 128 5.13 -14.45 22.47
N ALA A 129 5.87 -13.86 21.51
CA ALA A 129 7.14 -14.42 21.04
C ALA A 129 8.16 -14.59 22.16
N ARG A 130 8.21 -13.63 23.11
CA ARG A 130 9.07 -13.72 24.29
C ARG A 130 8.72 -14.91 25.17
N ILE A 131 7.43 -15.12 25.44
CA ILE A 131 6.94 -16.25 26.26
C ILE A 131 7.21 -17.57 25.55
N GLU A 132 6.89 -17.67 24.27
CA GLU A 132 7.11 -18.88 23.47
C GLU A 132 8.58 -19.27 23.42
N GLN A 133 9.47 -18.27 23.28
CA GLN A 133 10.92 -18.49 23.31
C GLN A 133 11.43 -18.90 24.70
N SER A 134 10.93 -18.28 25.77
CA SER A 134 11.41 -18.57 27.13
C SER A 134 10.89 -19.88 27.71
N GLU A 135 9.67 -20.28 27.35
CA GLU A 135 8.99 -21.45 27.90
C GLU A 135 8.98 -22.64 26.92
N ASN A 136 9.49 -22.44 25.70
CA ASN A 136 9.55 -23.43 24.62
C ASN A 136 8.22 -24.16 24.38
N ARG A 137 7.12 -23.39 24.41
CA ARG A 137 5.74 -23.85 24.17
C ARG A 137 4.97 -22.81 23.38
N VAL A 138 3.86 -23.21 22.76
CA VAL A 138 2.93 -22.28 22.09
C VAL A 138 1.98 -21.67 23.13
N VAL A 139 1.69 -20.38 22.98
CA VAL A 139 0.71 -19.68 23.84
C VAL A 139 -0.71 -20.07 23.43
N GLY A 140 -1.52 -20.55 24.37
CA GLY A 140 -2.92 -20.89 24.11
C GLY A 140 -3.84 -19.67 24.10
N ASP A 141 -5.03 -19.78 23.50
CA ASP A 141 -5.94 -18.65 23.25
C ASP A 141 -6.33 -17.87 24.51
N ALA A 142 -6.69 -18.56 25.59
CA ALA A 142 -7.05 -17.93 26.86
C ALA A 142 -5.86 -17.20 27.53
N GLU A 143 -4.64 -17.60 27.20
CA GLU A 143 -3.43 -16.89 27.63
C GLU A 143 -3.12 -15.72 26.71
N ALA A 144 -3.30 -15.87 25.40
CA ALA A 144 -3.20 -14.78 24.43
C ALA A 144 -4.16 -13.63 24.78
N ASP A 145 -5.41 -13.92 25.12
CA ASP A 145 -6.37 -12.90 25.58
C ASP A 145 -5.87 -12.16 26.84
N ARG A 146 -5.31 -12.88 27.81
CA ARG A 146 -4.73 -12.28 29.03
C ARG A 146 -3.51 -11.41 28.73
N ILE A 147 -2.66 -11.81 27.79
CA ILE A 147 -1.51 -11.01 27.33
C ILE A 147 -2.00 -9.75 26.63
N ALA A 148 -3.01 -9.89 25.75
CA ALA A 148 -3.57 -8.76 25.02
C ALA A 148 -4.18 -7.72 25.96
N ASP A 149 -4.93 -8.15 26.97
CA ASP A 149 -5.47 -7.25 28.00
C ASP A 149 -4.39 -6.59 28.84
N ARG A 150 -3.32 -7.32 29.21
CA ARG A 150 -2.17 -6.75 29.93
C ARG A 150 -1.51 -5.64 29.11
N VAL A 151 -1.26 -5.90 27.82
CA VAL A 151 -0.70 -4.91 26.90
C VAL A 151 -1.64 -3.70 26.76
N ARG A 152 -2.94 -3.94 26.62
CA ARG A 152 -3.97 -2.87 26.53
C ARG A 152 -3.96 -1.98 27.76
N MET A 153 -3.91 -2.57 28.95
CA MET A 153 -3.92 -1.85 30.22
C MET A 153 -2.60 -1.11 30.50
N SER A 154 -1.48 -1.61 29.97
CA SER A 154 -0.17 -0.93 30.04
C SER A 154 -0.11 0.37 29.25
N MET A 155 -1.02 0.57 28.28
CA MET A 155 -1.06 1.77 27.45
C MET A 155 -1.88 2.90 28.12
N PRO A 156 -1.52 4.19 27.88
CA PRO A 156 -2.24 5.32 28.44
C PRO A 156 -3.74 5.30 28.07
N PRO A 157 -4.67 5.72 28.95
CA PRO A 157 -6.11 5.58 28.73
C PRO A 157 -6.65 6.09 27.38
N LYS A 158 -6.11 7.21 26.87
CA LYS A 158 -6.51 7.80 25.58
C LYS A 158 -5.93 7.09 24.35
N ARG A 159 -4.96 6.19 24.56
CA ARG A 159 -4.24 5.45 23.51
C ARG A 159 -4.40 3.94 23.66
N ARG A 160 -5.41 3.48 24.41
CA ARG A 160 -5.64 2.05 24.62
C ARG A 160 -6.26 1.45 23.35
N PRO A 161 -5.73 0.32 22.87
CA PRO A 161 -6.38 -0.50 21.86
C PRO A 161 -7.81 -0.88 22.26
N LYS A 162 -8.66 -1.14 21.27
CA LYS A 162 -10.00 -1.71 21.46
C LYS A 162 -9.91 -3.11 22.07
N ILE A 163 -10.95 -3.55 22.77
CA ILE A 163 -11.01 -4.93 23.28
C ILE A 163 -10.99 -5.90 22.08
N GLY A 164 -10.19 -6.96 22.18
CA GLY A 164 -10.01 -7.94 21.10
C GLY A 164 -9.21 -7.44 19.90
N TYR A 165 -8.40 -6.38 20.05
CA TYR A 165 -7.51 -5.88 18.97
C TYR A 165 -6.50 -6.91 18.46
N HIS A 166 -6.22 -7.96 19.24
CA HIS A 166 -5.29 -9.03 18.88
C HIS A 166 -5.90 -10.11 18.00
N ARG A 167 -7.22 -10.10 17.81
CA ARG A 167 -7.93 -11.04 16.94
C ARG A 167 -8.10 -10.42 15.55
N PRO A 168 -7.83 -11.16 14.46
CA PRO A 168 -8.08 -10.68 13.12
C PRO A 168 -9.57 -10.36 12.95
N SER A 169 -9.88 -9.28 12.22
CA SER A 169 -11.25 -8.75 12.12
C SER A 169 -12.27 -9.69 11.49
N ARG A 170 -11.86 -10.80 10.88
CA ARG A 170 -12.79 -11.83 10.37
C ARG A 170 -13.45 -12.61 11.51
N ASP A 171 -12.79 -12.81 12.65
CA ASP A 171 -13.44 -13.39 13.84
C ASP A 171 -14.43 -12.42 14.51
N ARG A 172 -14.45 -11.15 14.09
CA ARG A 172 -15.44 -10.16 14.55
C ARG A 172 -16.76 -10.22 13.78
N THR A 173 -16.93 -11.06 12.76
CA THR A 173 -18.27 -11.33 12.23
C THR A 173 -19.15 -12.10 13.21
N ASP A 174 -18.60 -12.60 14.31
CA ASP A 174 -19.35 -12.96 15.52
C ASP A 174 -19.77 -11.72 16.33
N VAL A 175 -20.22 -10.66 15.64
CA VAL A 175 -21.27 -9.83 16.24
C VAL A 175 -22.46 -10.76 16.35
N ARG A 176 -22.52 -11.45 17.49
CA ARG A 176 -23.69 -12.16 17.97
C ARG A 176 -24.91 -11.30 17.67
N ILE A 177 -25.73 -11.78 16.75
CA ILE A 177 -27.12 -11.37 16.55
C ILE A 177 -27.99 -11.93 17.71
N ASP A 178 -27.35 -12.35 18.82
CA ASP A 178 -27.97 -12.86 20.04
C ASP A 178 -28.07 -11.78 21.14
N ALA A 179 -28.28 -10.52 20.75
CA ALA A 179 -29.16 -9.69 21.57
C ALA A 179 -30.61 -10.10 21.25
N GLN A 180 -31.00 -11.30 21.69
CA GLN A 180 -32.39 -11.77 21.61
C GLN A 180 -33.31 -10.83 22.42
N PRO A 181 -34.44 -10.39 21.85
CA PRO A 181 -35.71 -10.59 22.52
C PRO A 181 -36.19 -12.02 22.23
N THR A 182 -36.52 -12.70 23.32
CA THR A 182 -37.30 -13.92 23.48
C THR A 182 -38.21 -14.37 22.32
N ASP A 183 -38.21 -15.70 22.16
CA ASP A 183 -39.22 -16.57 21.57
C ASP A 183 -39.42 -16.64 20.04
N GLY A 184 -39.30 -17.87 19.54
CA GLY A 184 -40.06 -18.33 18.38
C GLY A 184 -39.23 -18.96 17.25
N LEU A 185 -39.04 -20.27 17.34
CA LEU A 185 -39.08 -21.25 16.24
C LEU A 185 -38.74 -20.75 14.82
N LEU A 186 -37.64 -21.25 14.25
CA LEU A 186 -37.63 -22.01 12.98
C LEU A 186 -36.22 -22.56 12.75
N GLY A 187 -36.12 -23.87 12.51
CA GLY A 187 -34.87 -24.57 12.25
C GLY A 187 -34.21 -24.10 10.97
N VAL A 188 -32.88 -23.96 11.03
CA VAL A 188 -32.02 -23.81 9.86
C VAL A 188 -30.99 -24.93 9.91
N ASP A 189 -30.96 -25.69 8.81
CA ASP A 189 -30.12 -26.85 8.54
C ASP A 189 -28.66 -26.65 8.94
N VAL A 190 -28.17 -27.60 9.72
CA VAL A 190 -26.77 -27.81 10.06
C VAL A 190 -26.15 -28.61 8.91
N ASP A 191 -25.82 -27.98 7.77
CA ASP A 191 -25.02 -28.65 6.73
C ASP A 191 -24.34 -27.74 5.68
N TYR A 192 -24.03 -26.49 6.02
CA TYR A 192 -23.37 -25.58 5.06
C TYR A 192 -22.31 -24.65 5.69
N LEU A 193 -21.34 -25.21 6.41
CA LEU A 193 -20.01 -24.60 6.50
C LEU A 193 -18.97 -25.71 6.35
N SER A 194 -18.78 -26.07 5.08
CA SER A 194 -17.55 -26.61 4.52
C SER A 194 -16.34 -26.05 5.27
N ALA A 195 -15.44 -26.93 5.70
CA ALA A 195 -14.06 -26.59 5.99
C ALA A 195 -13.49 -25.81 4.81
N ALA A 196 -13.57 -24.49 4.87
CA ALA A 196 -12.87 -23.59 3.97
C ALA A 196 -11.45 -23.49 4.52
N ASP A 197 -10.64 -24.46 4.13
CA ASP A 197 -9.20 -24.35 3.89
C ASP A 197 -8.48 -23.19 4.63
N ASP A 198 -8.13 -23.42 5.90
CA ASP A 198 -7.29 -22.52 6.73
C ASP A 198 -5.89 -22.24 6.12
N SER A 199 -5.55 -22.85 4.98
CA SER A 199 -4.26 -22.67 4.31
C SER A 199 -4.11 -21.29 3.63
N GLU A 200 -5.18 -20.75 3.02
CA GLU A 200 -5.10 -19.45 2.33
C GLU A 200 -4.94 -18.26 3.31
N ASP A 201 -5.51 -18.34 4.52
CA ASP A 201 -5.46 -17.27 5.52
C ASP A 201 -4.12 -17.23 6.28
N ILE A 202 -3.46 -18.39 6.47
CA ILE A 202 -2.07 -18.47 6.95
C ILE A 202 -1.10 -17.88 5.90
N GLU A 203 -1.35 -18.14 4.62
CA GLU A 203 -0.52 -17.61 3.53
C GLU A 203 -0.67 -16.08 3.37
N GLN A 204 -1.89 -15.55 3.49
CA GLN A 204 -2.16 -14.11 3.35
C GLN A 204 -1.58 -13.27 4.50
N SER A 205 -1.65 -13.78 5.73
CA SER A 205 -1.03 -13.13 6.89
C SER A 205 0.50 -13.19 6.83
N ALA A 206 1.07 -14.35 6.46
CA ALA A 206 2.50 -14.49 6.20
C ALA A 206 3.01 -13.55 5.10
N PHE A 207 2.21 -13.29 4.06
CA PHE A 207 2.56 -12.37 2.99
C PHE A 207 2.65 -10.91 3.45
N ALA A 208 1.71 -10.45 4.30
CA ALA A 208 1.74 -9.10 4.86
C ALA A 208 2.99 -8.88 5.75
N TYR A 209 3.38 -9.90 6.53
CA TYR A 209 4.62 -9.87 7.31
C TYR A 209 5.86 -9.85 6.42
N ARG A 210 5.93 -10.70 5.40
CA ARG A 210 7.02 -10.67 4.42
C ARG A 210 7.13 -9.31 3.74
N LEU A 211 6.01 -8.64 3.44
CA LEU A 211 6.06 -7.32 2.80
C LEU A 211 6.62 -6.24 3.73
N ALA A 212 6.26 -6.25 5.02
CA ALA A 212 6.82 -5.34 6.01
C ALA A 212 8.32 -5.58 6.23
N GLU A 213 8.74 -6.86 6.26
CA GLU A 213 10.13 -7.27 6.33
C GLU A 213 10.92 -6.83 5.09
N ILE A 214 10.35 -7.00 3.89
CA ILE A 214 10.91 -6.53 2.62
C ILE A 214 11.07 -5.00 2.61
N GLU A 215 10.10 -4.25 3.12
CA GLU A 215 10.24 -2.79 3.26
C GLU A 215 11.37 -2.41 4.23
N GLN A 216 11.46 -3.09 5.37
CA GLN A 216 12.54 -2.87 6.33
C GLN A 216 13.92 -3.16 5.74
N ILE A 217 14.09 -4.31 5.08
CA ILE A 217 15.32 -4.70 4.38
C ILE A 217 15.63 -3.70 3.26
N ARG A 218 14.61 -3.24 2.53
CA ARG A 218 14.79 -2.22 1.49
C ARG A 218 15.36 -0.92 2.06
N HIS A 219 14.94 -0.52 3.25
CA HIS A 219 15.44 0.68 3.92
C HIS A 219 16.85 0.50 4.50
N GLN A 220 17.19 -0.70 4.99
CA GLN A 220 18.47 -0.97 5.66
C GLN A 220 19.58 -1.42 4.70
N GLU A 221 19.25 -2.33 3.79
CA GLU A 221 20.21 -3.06 2.94
C GLU A 221 20.03 -2.75 1.45
N GLY A 222 18.87 -2.18 1.08
CA GLY A 222 18.59 -1.72 -0.27
C GLY A 222 17.61 -2.58 -1.05
N ARG A 223 17.25 -2.13 -2.26
CA ARG A 223 16.22 -2.77 -3.11
C ARG A 223 16.60 -4.17 -3.53
N TRP A 224 17.88 -4.43 -3.80
CA TRP A 224 18.34 -5.75 -4.20
C TRP A 224 18.12 -6.79 -3.10
N ALA A 225 18.56 -6.51 -1.88
CA ALA A 225 18.38 -7.41 -0.73
C ALA A 225 16.89 -7.68 -0.46
N ALA A 226 16.05 -6.66 -0.60
CA ALA A 226 14.59 -6.82 -0.49
C ALA A 226 14.02 -7.73 -1.59
N MET A 227 14.55 -7.68 -2.82
CA MET A 227 14.14 -8.55 -3.91
C MET A 227 14.61 -10.00 -3.71
N THR A 228 15.76 -10.21 -3.08
CA THR A 228 16.28 -11.56 -2.83
C THR A 228 15.45 -12.35 -1.81
N VAL A 229 14.66 -11.66 -0.97
CA VAL A 229 13.66 -12.29 -0.09
C VAL A 229 12.53 -12.94 -0.89
N LEU A 230 12.12 -12.30 -2.00
CA LEU A 230 11.05 -12.81 -2.86
C LEU A 230 11.54 -13.91 -3.81
N ARG A 231 12.77 -13.78 -4.28
CA ARG A 231 13.42 -14.74 -5.16
C ARG A 231 14.90 -14.85 -4.78
N PRO A 232 15.34 -15.98 -4.20
CA PRO A 232 16.72 -16.15 -3.80
C PRO A 232 17.67 -15.87 -4.96
N ALA A 233 18.62 -14.97 -4.75
CA ALA A 233 19.70 -14.69 -5.67
C ALA A 233 20.96 -14.26 -4.90
N PRO A 234 22.15 -14.46 -5.46
CA PRO A 234 23.40 -13.97 -4.90
C PRO A 234 23.35 -12.48 -4.53
N LEU A 235 23.93 -12.13 -3.38
CA LEU A 235 24.12 -10.74 -2.98
C LEU A 235 25.41 -10.17 -3.62
N PRO A 236 25.45 -8.87 -3.97
CA PRO A 236 26.67 -8.25 -4.47
C PRO A 236 27.78 -8.32 -3.44
N GLN A 237 29.00 -8.59 -3.88
CA GLN A 237 30.15 -8.69 -2.99
C GLN A 237 30.73 -7.30 -2.72
N PRO A 238 30.78 -6.82 -1.46
CA PRO A 238 31.35 -5.51 -1.15
C PRO A 238 32.86 -5.50 -1.41
N ASN A 239 33.41 -4.34 -1.80
CA ASN A 239 34.81 -4.16 -2.18
C ASN A 239 35.30 -4.97 -3.39
N LEU A 240 34.41 -5.54 -4.19
CA LEU A 240 34.81 -6.29 -5.37
C LEU A 240 35.20 -5.36 -6.53
N LEU A 241 34.57 -4.19 -6.62
CA LEU A 241 34.76 -3.24 -7.72
C LEU A 241 35.36 -1.93 -7.23
N SER A 242 36.27 -1.35 -8.01
CA SER A 242 36.65 0.06 -7.86
C SER A 242 35.57 1.00 -8.41
N GLU A 243 35.55 2.26 -7.99
CA GLU A 243 34.60 3.26 -8.51
C GLU A 243 34.72 3.46 -10.03
N GLN A 244 35.94 3.36 -10.56
CA GLN A 244 36.21 3.45 -11.99
C GLN A 244 35.61 2.25 -12.74
N GLN A 245 35.83 1.02 -12.24
CA GLN A 245 35.24 -0.19 -12.79
C GLN A 245 33.71 -0.14 -12.74
N ALA A 246 33.13 0.28 -11.61
CA ALA A 246 31.69 0.45 -11.46
C ALA A 246 31.09 1.45 -12.47
N THR A 247 31.79 2.55 -12.75
CA THR A 247 31.35 3.52 -13.76
C THR A 247 31.39 2.93 -15.16
N GLU A 248 32.45 2.21 -15.50
CA GLU A 248 32.58 1.58 -16.82
C GLU A 248 31.55 0.47 -17.03
N LEU A 249 31.32 -0.37 -16.02
CA LEU A 249 30.29 -1.41 -16.05
C LEU A 249 28.90 -0.84 -16.27
N ARG A 250 28.53 0.25 -15.58
CA ARG A 250 27.25 0.95 -15.83
C ARG A 250 27.16 1.42 -17.29
N ARG A 251 28.20 2.09 -17.80
CA ARG A 251 28.24 2.55 -19.20
C ARG A 251 28.14 1.41 -20.20
N GLN A 252 28.79 0.29 -19.92
CA GLN A 252 28.77 -0.88 -20.78
C GLN A 252 27.36 -1.49 -20.81
N VAL A 253 26.74 -1.73 -19.65
CA VAL A 253 25.37 -2.26 -19.56
C VAL A 253 24.35 -1.32 -20.19
N THR A 254 24.48 0.00 -19.99
CA THR A 254 23.64 1.00 -20.67
C THR A 254 23.78 0.92 -22.21
N ARG A 255 25.01 0.79 -22.74
CA ARG A 255 25.24 0.63 -24.19
C ARG A 255 24.59 -0.62 -24.78
N MET A 256 24.37 -1.65 -23.96
CA MET A 256 23.74 -2.90 -24.36
C MET A 256 22.21 -2.90 -24.19
N GLY A 257 21.60 -1.72 -23.98
CA GLY A 257 20.15 -1.57 -23.81
C GLY A 257 19.66 -1.60 -22.36
N GLY A 258 20.58 -1.55 -21.40
CA GLY A 258 20.28 -1.54 -19.97
C GLY A 258 20.26 -2.93 -19.33
N ALA A 259 20.17 -2.95 -18.01
CA ALA A 259 20.24 -4.16 -17.19
C ALA A 259 19.11 -5.14 -17.54
N ARG A 260 17.91 -4.63 -17.84
CA ARG A 260 16.76 -5.46 -18.24
C ARG A 260 16.98 -6.15 -19.59
N ALA A 261 17.56 -5.45 -20.56
CA ALA A 261 17.84 -6.02 -21.88
C ALA A 261 18.89 -7.13 -21.78
N VAL A 262 19.95 -6.93 -21.00
CA VAL A 262 20.98 -7.95 -20.76
C VAL A 262 20.41 -9.15 -20.01
N ALA A 263 19.56 -8.95 -19.00
CA ALA A 263 18.87 -10.02 -18.28
C ALA A 263 17.99 -10.87 -19.20
N MET A 264 17.21 -10.24 -20.09
CA MET A 264 16.40 -10.95 -21.08
C MET A 264 17.28 -11.71 -22.08
N ALA A 265 18.31 -11.06 -22.63
CA ALA A 265 19.23 -11.69 -23.56
C ALA A 265 19.93 -12.90 -22.92
N TRP A 266 20.28 -12.85 -21.64
CA TRP A 266 20.86 -13.98 -20.89
C TRP A 266 19.88 -15.16 -20.83
N ARG A 267 18.63 -14.92 -20.38
CA ARG A 267 17.59 -15.95 -20.30
C ARG A 267 17.27 -16.60 -21.64
N GLU A 268 17.44 -15.86 -22.73
CA GLU A 268 17.21 -16.33 -24.09
C GLU A 268 18.45 -17.01 -24.71
N GLY A 269 19.57 -17.10 -23.97
CA GLY A 269 20.84 -17.64 -24.48
C GLY A 269 21.49 -16.77 -25.57
N ARG A 270 21.10 -15.49 -25.66
CA ARG A 270 21.53 -14.51 -26.67
C ARG A 270 22.46 -13.42 -26.13
N ALA A 271 22.74 -13.40 -24.82
CA ALA A 271 23.67 -12.43 -24.23
C ALA A 271 25.09 -12.68 -24.76
N SER A 272 25.76 -11.62 -25.21
CA SER A 272 27.17 -11.74 -25.56
C SER A 272 28.00 -12.02 -24.29
N PRO A 273 29.13 -12.75 -24.40
CA PRO A 273 29.99 -13.04 -23.24
C PRO A 273 30.44 -11.77 -22.51
N GLN A 274 30.72 -10.70 -23.27
CA GLN A 274 31.09 -9.41 -22.73
C GLN A 274 29.93 -8.75 -21.95
N ALA A 275 28.69 -8.93 -22.41
CA ALA A 275 27.50 -8.41 -21.75
C ALA A 275 27.22 -9.11 -20.42
N ALA A 276 27.25 -10.45 -20.46
CA ALA A 276 27.08 -11.27 -19.28
C ALA A 276 28.17 -10.99 -18.23
N ALA A 277 29.43 -10.92 -18.65
CA ALA A 277 30.55 -10.61 -17.74
C ALA A 277 30.36 -9.25 -17.04
N ALA A 278 29.97 -8.21 -17.78
CA ALA A 278 29.76 -6.89 -17.19
C ALA A 278 28.53 -6.84 -16.25
N TYR A 279 27.46 -7.55 -16.61
CA TYR A 279 26.24 -7.60 -15.84
C TYR A 279 26.39 -8.36 -14.52
N PHE A 280 27.16 -9.46 -14.51
CA PHE A 280 27.38 -10.27 -13.32
C PHE A 280 28.62 -9.86 -12.50
N ALA A 281 29.42 -8.90 -12.96
CA ALA A 281 30.68 -8.50 -12.33
C ALA A 281 30.54 -8.11 -10.84
N ALA A 282 29.40 -7.53 -10.43
CA ALA A 282 29.17 -7.09 -9.05
C ALA A 282 28.97 -8.26 -8.05
N PHE A 283 28.76 -9.48 -8.53
CA PHE A 283 28.48 -10.67 -7.71
C PHE A 283 29.70 -11.59 -7.50
N GLY A 284 30.80 -11.32 -8.21
CA GLY A 284 32.02 -12.13 -8.14
C GLY A 284 31.92 -13.40 -8.97
N GLU A 285 32.62 -14.44 -8.52
CA GLU A 285 32.53 -15.77 -9.13
C GLU A 285 31.23 -16.44 -8.69
N ILE A 286 30.26 -16.45 -9.60
CA ILE A 286 28.99 -17.17 -9.47
C ILE A 286 28.86 -18.18 -10.61
N ASP A 287 28.30 -19.35 -10.29
CA ASP A 287 27.97 -20.38 -11.27
C ASP A 287 26.77 -19.96 -12.14
N ASP A 288 26.47 -20.75 -13.17
CA ASP A 288 25.38 -20.43 -14.10
C ASP A 288 24.01 -20.46 -13.40
N THR A 289 23.85 -21.28 -12.36
CA THR A 289 22.62 -21.28 -11.54
C THR A 289 22.45 -19.96 -10.79
N GLY A 290 23.50 -19.42 -10.19
CA GLY A 290 23.48 -18.10 -9.57
C GLY A 290 23.22 -16.98 -10.59
N ARG A 291 23.77 -17.08 -11.80
CA ARG A 291 23.53 -16.11 -12.88
C ARG A 291 22.07 -16.10 -13.32
N ASP A 292 21.46 -17.28 -13.44
CA ASP A 292 20.04 -17.42 -13.76
C ASP A 292 19.17 -16.79 -12.68
N GLN A 293 19.46 -17.07 -11.40
CA GLN A 293 18.77 -16.46 -10.26
C GLN A 293 18.86 -14.93 -10.26
N VAL A 294 20.04 -14.37 -10.55
CA VAL A 294 20.23 -12.91 -10.67
C VAL A 294 19.37 -12.34 -11.80
N ALA A 295 19.46 -12.91 -13.01
CA ALA A 295 18.72 -12.42 -14.17
C ALA A 295 17.20 -12.49 -13.95
N GLU A 296 16.73 -13.59 -13.36
CA GLU A 296 15.35 -13.79 -12.97
C GLU A 296 14.85 -12.81 -11.92
N THR A 297 15.68 -12.48 -10.94
CA THR A 297 15.33 -11.53 -9.88
C THR A 297 15.23 -10.11 -10.44
N PHE A 298 16.15 -9.69 -11.32
CA PHE A 298 16.05 -8.40 -11.99
C PHE A 298 14.75 -8.22 -12.79
N MET A 299 14.19 -9.30 -13.35
CA MET A 299 12.92 -9.23 -14.09
C MET A 299 11.73 -8.85 -13.19
N LEU A 300 11.81 -9.12 -11.88
CA LEU A 300 10.78 -8.74 -10.89
C LEU A 300 10.67 -7.22 -10.69
N ALA A 301 11.70 -6.44 -11.03
CA ALA A 301 11.66 -4.98 -10.94
C ALA A 301 10.64 -4.33 -11.89
N GLY A 302 10.10 -5.10 -12.84
CA GLY A 302 8.98 -4.72 -13.70
C GLY A 302 9.39 -3.85 -14.88
N THR A 303 9.74 -2.58 -14.65
CA THR A 303 10.10 -1.64 -15.74
C THR A 303 11.60 -1.65 -16.00
N SER A 304 12.02 -1.27 -17.22
CA SER A 304 13.44 -1.10 -17.56
C SER A 304 14.14 -0.10 -16.63
N GLU A 305 13.53 1.07 -16.43
CA GLU A 305 14.04 2.12 -15.54
C GLU A 305 14.26 1.63 -14.10
N ASN A 306 13.31 0.86 -13.54
CA ASN A 306 13.48 0.30 -12.20
C ASN A 306 14.59 -0.75 -12.15
N THR A 307 14.69 -1.58 -13.19
CA THR A 307 15.75 -2.59 -13.31
C THR A 307 17.13 -1.92 -13.35
N ASP A 308 17.28 -0.83 -14.11
CA ASP A 308 18.54 -0.08 -14.22
C ASP A 308 18.90 0.64 -12.91
N ARG A 309 17.90 1.16 -12.18
CA ARG A 309 18.12 1.73 -10.85
C ARG A 309 18.61 0.69 -9.84
N VAL A 310 17.98 -0.49 -9.81
CA VAL A 310 18.41 -1.60 -8.96
C VAL A 310 19.81 -2.05 -9.35
N PHE A 311 20.11 -2.11 -10.65
CA PHE A 311 21.45 -2.50 -11.13
C PHE A 311 22.51 -1.48 -10.68
N SER A 312 22.23 -0.19 -10.81
CA SER A 312 23.14 0.85 -10.33
C SER A 312 23.39 0.76 -8.82
N GLU A 313 22.36 0.41 -8.05
CA GLU A 313 22.46 0.16 -6.61
C GLU A 313 23.32 -1.06 -6.28
N VAL A 314 23.11 -2.18 -6.97
CA VAL A 314 23.93 -3.41 -6.86
C VAL A 314 25.40 -3.10 -7.12
N VAL A 315 25.70 -2.40 -8.22
CA VAL A 315 27.07 -1.99 -8.56
C VAL A 315 27.65 -1.04 -7.50
N SER A 316 26.84 -0.15 -6.93
CA SER A 316 27.29 0.76 -5.86
C SER A 316 27.55 0.02 -4.54
N ASN A 317 26.79 -1.02 -4.23
CA ASN A 317 27.04 -1.85 -3.06
C ASN A 317 28.33 -2.64 -3.21
N ALA A 318 28.66 -3.08 -4.42
CA ALA A 318 29.93 -3.74 -4.71
C ALA A 318 31.16 -2.84 -4.58
N THR A 319 31.00 -1.50 -4.64
CA THR A 319 32.10 -0.54 -4.36
C THR A 319 32.20 -0.14 -2.89
N ARG A 320 31.18 -0.40 -2.06
CA ARG A 320 31.17 0.04 -0.66
C ARG A 320 32.14 -0.78 0.18
N ARG A 321 32.98 -0.08 0.94
CA ARG A 321 33.83 -0.67 1.97
C ARG A 321 33.00 -1.00 3.19
N ARG A 322 32.77 -2.30 3.42
CA ARG A 322 32.09 -2.77 4.64
C ARG A 322 32.87 -2.22 5.85
N PRO A 323 32.24 -1.47 6.77
CA PRO A 323 32.93 -0.98 7.96
C PRO A 323 33.46 -2.19 8.74
N ALA A 324 34.74 -2.13 9.12
CA ALA A 324 35.52 -3.27 9.60
C ALA A 324 35.11 -3.83 10.99
N GLY A 325 33.87 -3.65 11.45
CA GLY A 325 33.49 -3.90 12.85
C GLY A 325 32.06 -4.36 13.11
N GLY A 326 31.32 -4.89 12.12
CA GLY A 326 29.99 -5.47 12.35
C GLY A 326 30.01 -6.99 12.24
N ARG A 327 30.29 -7.69 13.34
CA ARG A 327 29.94 -9.09 13.56
C ARG A 327 28.92 -9.16 14.69
#